data_AF-A0A0N5ACT4-F1
#
_entry.id   AF-A0A0N5ACT4-F1
#
_cell.length_a   1.000
_cell.length_b   1.000
_cell.length_c   1.000
_cell.angle_alpha   90.00
_cell.angle_beta   90.00
_cell.angle_gamma   90.00
#
_symmetry.space_group_name_H-M   'P 1'
#
loop_
_entity.id
_entity.type
_entity.pdbx_description
1 polymer ?
#
loop_
_entity_poly.entity_id
_entity_poly.type
_entity_poly.pdbx_seq_one_letter_code
_entity_poly.pdbx_strand_id
1 'polypeptide(L)'
;LLRLLNEDLSIQNQLVDENAEITKQLNSLCERLESGGDTDDIAFDAMHNELNYIAKEADEFAKRFAEPVRYVLHSVEFSAPEINAKIASTKAEIDSKRARVAADDELKKLQSDISAEMTILEIAVNDGQKVISDDAADLANIDSALQQIRSAMEHLNLAENSYRRMSELPDADAVCSDVLDKLSKYGDELGTLETALVDRQTNLTNFNATALNVKQQLNALENSCNEVEAANVESGLANCDTLAKNLDEVRDNLKELKNEADDLGELKAPNELAESLKEIFDALEERLNKAKDNLLKQKSVEDNVDHELNVAQEELEAFEAKYESPKELATAVEDLKQLNELNVRIGEINVDDVVDRQKQNRFTKRRDELKCLLEELLTPLEKDVAGEQDILAELHNLLAELNSISDKAMAIEGSSDGNGEELANLSKLGDEFDALKNR
;
A
#
# COMPACT_ATOMS: atom_id res chain seq x y z
N LEU A 1 -33.52 113.73 -30.31
CA LEU A 1 -32.10 113.48 -29.94
C LEU A 1 -31.96 113.05 -28.49
N LEU A 2 -32.21 113.92 -27.50
CA LEU A 2 -32.11 113.62 -26.06
C LEU A 2 -32.90 112.36 -25.62
N ARG A 3 -34.14 112.21 -26.11
CA ARG A 3 -34.96 111.02 -25.81
C ARG A 3 -34.33 109.71 -26.31
N LEU A 4 -33.82 109.70 -27.55
CA LEU A 4 -33.19 108.52 -28.16
C LEU A 4 -31.85 108.19 -27.51
N LEU A 5 -31.10 109.21 -27.08
CA LEU A 5 -29.86 109.05 -26.31
C LEU A 5 -30.13 108.45 -24.91
N ASN A 6 -31.20 108.89 -24.24
CA ASN A 6 -31.61 108.33 -22.95
C ASN A 6 -32.12 106.88 -23.08
N GLU A 7 -32.80 106.55 -24.18
CA GLU A 7 -33.21 105.17 -24.50
C GLU A 7 -31.97 104.27 -24.72
N ASP A 8 -31.00 104.70 -25.54
CA ASP A 8 -29.74 103.96 -25.75
C ASP A 8 -28.92 103.83 -24.44
N LEU A 9 -28.80 104.88 -23.63
CA LEU A 9 -28.12 104.81 -22.32
C LEU A 9 -28.81 103.84 -21.35
N SER A 10 -30.14 103.80 -21.34
CA SER A 10 -30.90 102.87 -20.51
C SER A 10 -30.67 101.42 -20.93
N ILE A 11 -30.60 101.15 -22.24
CA ILE A 11 -30.31 99.81 -22.78
C ILE A 11 -28.87 99.40 -22.44
N GLN A 12 -27.90 100.30 -22.57
CA GLN A 12 -26.50 100.01 -22.20
C GLN A 12 -26.34 99.72 -20.71
N ASN A 13 -26.98 100.50 -19.82
CA ASN A 13 -26.93 100.22 -18.38
C ASN A 13 -27.56 98.86 -18.04
N GLN A 14 -28.67 98.50 -18.68
CA GLN A 14 -29.28 97.18 -18.52
C GLN A 14 -28.34 96.05 -18.99
N LEU A 15 -27.63 96.24 -20.11
CA LEU A 15 -26.62 95.27 -20.56
C LEU A 15 -25.43 95.19 -19.59
N VAL A 16 -25.03 96.29 -18.93
CA VAL A 16 -24.01 96.25 -17.85
C VAL A 16 -24.46 95.39 -16.70
N ASP A 17 -25.68 95.64 -16.21
CA ASP A 17 -26.24 94.94 -15.06
C ASP A 17 -26.46 93.45 -15.36
N GLU A 18 -26.97 93.12 -16.56
CA GLU A 18 -27.17 91.75 -17.03
C GLU A 18 -25.85 90.99 -17.16
N ASN A 19 -24.82 91.60 -17.76
CA ASN A 19 -23.49 91.00 -17.87
C ASN A 19 -22.85 90.75 -16.49
N ALA A 20 -22.98 91.72 -15.58
CA ALA A 20 -22.46 91.60 -14.22
C ALA A 20 -23.17 90.47 -13.45
N GLU A 21 -24.48 90.34 -13.62
CA GLU A 21 -25.26 89.28 -12.98
C GLU A 21 -24.95 87.89 -13.56
N ILE A 22 -24.88 87.74 -14.89
CA ILE A 22 -24.46 86.48 -15.54
C ILE A 22 -23.05 86.07 -15.07
N THR A 23 -22.11 87.03 -15.04
CA THR A 23 -20.74 86.78 -14.58
C THR A 23 -20.70 86.37 -13.11
N LYS A 24 -21.50 87.00 -12.26
CA LYS A 24 -21.61 86.68 -10.84
C LYS A 24 -22.21 85.29 -10.61
N GLN A 25 -23.28 84.93 -11.33
CA GLN A 25 -23.87 83.59 -11.26
C GLN A 25 -22.88 82.51 -11.72
N LEU A 26 -22.17 82.76 -12.82
CA LEU A 26 -21.16 81.84 -13.34
C LEU A 26 -19.97 81.67 -12.38
N ASN A 27 -19.50 82.77 -11.76
CA ASN A 27 -18.47 82.72 -10.72
C ASN A 27 -18.93 81.94 -9.49
N SER A 28 -20.17 82.16 -9.03
CA SER A 28 -20.76 81.42 -7.91
C SER A 28 -20.86 79.92 -8.21
N LEU A 29 -21.19 79.54 -9.45
CA LEU A 29 -21.24 78.14 -9.86
C LEU A 29 -19.84 77.53 -9.93
N CYS A 30 -18.85 78.24 -10.46
CA CYS A 30 -17.44 77.83 -10.43
C CYS A 30 -16.91 77.68 -8.99
N GLU A 31 -17.18 78.63 -8.10
CA GLU A 31 -16.76 78.55 -6.69
C GLU A 31 -17.39 77.34 -5.99
N ARG A 32 -18.66 77.02 -6.26
CA ARG A 32 -19.31 75.79 -5.76
C ARG A 32 -18.70 74.52 -6.32
N LEU A 33 -18.30 74.56 -7.58
CA LEU A 33 -17.62 73.45 -8.24
C LEU A 33 -16.21 73.25 -7.65
N GLU A 34 -15.51 74.32 -7.28
CA GLU A 34 -14.17 74.30 -6.66
C GLU A 34 -14.21 73.94 -5.17
N SER A 35 -15.23 74.40 -4.44
CA SER A 35 -15.41 74.18 -2.99
C SER A 35 -16.16 72.88 -2.66
N GLY A 36 -16.84 72.28 -3.64
CA GLY A 36 -17.61 71.06 -3.47
C GLY A 36 -16.72 69.83 -3.28
N GLY A 37 -16.73 69.26 -2.06
CA GLY A 37 -16.47 67.84 -1.83
C GLY A 37 -17.64 66.96 -2.31
N ASP A 38 -17.51 65.63 -2.18
CA ASP A 38 -18.47 64.56 -2.58
C ASP A 38 -19.87 65.07 -3.02
N THR A 39 -19.96 65.52 -4.26
CA THR A 39 -21.22 65.88 -4.92
C THR A 39 -21.85 64.62 -5.52
N ASP A 40 -23.12 64.36 -5.19
CA ASP A 40 -23.88 63.26 -5.76
C ASP A 40 -24.45 63.61 -7.15
N ASP A 41 -25.03 62.61 -7.81
CA ASP A 41 -25.58 62.74 -9.16
C ASP A 41 -26.71 63.81 -9.23
N ILE A 42 -27.45 63.98 -8.13
CA ILE A 42 -28.52 65.00 -7.99
C ILE A 42 -27.91 66.41 -7.96
N ALA A 43 -26.81 66.60 -7.25
CA ALA A 43 -26.09 67.86 -7.21
C ALA A 43 -25.50 68.22 -8.59
N PHE A 44 -24.96 67.25 -9.32
CA PHE A 44 -24.48 67.47 -10.69
C PHE A 44 -25.61 67.85 -11.65
N ASP A 45 -26.76 67.17 -11.59
CA ASP A 45 -27.93 67.52 -12.39
C ASP A 45 -28.45 68.94 -12.05
N ALA A 46 -28.43 69.32 -10.77
CA ALA A 46 -28.79 70.67 -10.33
C ALA A 46 -27.83 71.73 -10.89
N MET A 47 -26.51 71.49 -10.86
CA MET A 47 -25.52 72.38 -11.46
C MET A 47 -25.66 72.47 -12.98
N HIS A 48 -25.97 71.36 -13.66
CA HIS A 48 -26.25 71.35 -15.10
C HIS A 48 -27.49 72.17 -15.44
N ASN A 49 -28.57 72.04 -14.67
CA ASN A 49 -29.79 72.82 -14.85
C ASN A 49 -29.55 74.32 -14.62
N GLU A 50 -28.77 74.68 -13.62
CA GLU A 50 -28.37 76.06 -13.33
C GLU A 50 -27.48 76.64 -14.44
N LEU A 51 -26.50 75.88 -14.94
CA LEU A 51 -25.66 76.30 -16.06
C LEU A 51 -26.47 76.46 -17.37
N ASN A 52 -27.46 75.58 -17.62
CA ASN A 52 -28.37 75.70 -18.76
C ASN A 52 -29.24 76.96 -18.66
N TYR A 53 -29.66 77.34 -17.45
CA TYR A 53 -30.37 78.58 -17.21
C TYR A 53 -29.48 79.81 -17.49
N ILE A 54 -28.26 79.82 -16.95
CA ILE A 54 -27.26 80.88 -17.21
C ILE A 54 -26.94 80.98 -18.71
N ALA A 55 -26.80 79.84 -19.41
CA ALA A 55 -26.55 79.80 -20.84
C ALA A 55 -27.70 80.42 -21.66
N LYS A 56 -28.95 80.20 -21.24
CA LYS A 56 -30.12 80.82 -21.86
C LYS A 56 -30.13 82.33 -21.64
N GLU A 57 -29.83 82.80 -20.42
CA GLU A 57 -29.69 84.24 -20.14
C GLU A 57 -28.56 84.87 -20.95
N ALA A 58 -27.42 84.19 -21.09
CA ALA A 58 -26.28 84.63 -21.91
C ALA A 58 -26.63 84.71 -23.41
N ASP A 59 -27.42 83.77 -23.94
CA ASP A 59 -27.92 83.80 -25.32
C ASP A 59 -28.90 84.96 -25.56
N GLU A 60 -29.81 85.21 -24.61
CA GLU A 60 -30.74 86.35 -24.66
C GLU A 60 -29.98 87.69 -24.59
N PHE A 61 -28.99 87.78 -23.70
CA PHE A 61 -28.07 88.90 -23.60
C PHE A 61 -27.30 89.11 -24.91
N ALA A 62 -26.72 88.06 -25.50
CA ALA A 62 -25.96 88.15 -26.75
C ALA A 62 -26.83 88.63 -27.94
N LYS A 63 -28.09 88.19 -28.00
CA LYS A 63 -29.05 88.67 -29.03
C LYS A 63 -29.33 90.16 -28.88
N ARG A 64 -29.55 90.65 -27.65
CA ARG A 64 -29.78 92.08 -27.37
C ARG A 64 -28.53 92.92 -27.58
N PHE A 65 -27.37 92.39 -27.25
CA PHE A 65 -26.08 93.03 -27.49
C PHE A 65 -25.76 93.17 -28.99
N ALA A 66 -26.27 92.27 -29.84
CA ALA A 66 -26.11 92.33 -31.29
C ALA A 66 -27.05 93.35 -31.98
N GLU A 67 -27.99 93.96 -31.26
CA GLU A 67 -28.89 94.96 -31.83
C GLU A 67 -28.14 96.26 -32.15
N PRO A 68 -28.42 96.89 -33.32
CA PRO A 68 -27.69 98.08 -33.74
C PRO A 68 -27.99 99.30 -32.87
N VAL A 69 -26.95 99.82 -32.22
CA VAL A 69 -26.97 101.06 -31.44
C VAL A 69 -26.98 102.32 -32.32
N ARG A 70 -27.67 103.38 -31.89
CA ARG A 70 -27.85 104.61 -32.68
C ARG A 70 -26.91 105.74 -32.25
N TYR A 71 -26.69 105.90 -30.96
CA TYR A 71 -25.97 107.04 -30.38
C TYR A 71 -24.97 106.68 -29.27
N VAL A 72 -25.10 105.53 -28.60
CA VAL A 72 -24.20 105.07 -27.52
C VAL A 72 -23.58 103.73 -27.92
N LEU A 73 -22.25 103.67 -27.97
CA LEU A 73 -21.54 102.42 -28.24
C LEU A 73 -21.64 101.47 -27.04
N HIS A 74 -21.60 100.17 -27.31
CA HIS A 74 -21.47 99.16 -26.27
C HIS A 74 -20.17 99.34 -25.48
N SER A 75 -20.19 99.00 -24.18
CA SER A 75 -18.97 98.99 -23.37
C SER A 75 -17.96 97.98 -23.93
N VAL A 76 -16.67 98.34 -23.84
CA VAL A 76 -15.54 97.47 -24.22
C VAL A 76 -15.33 96.36 -23.18
N GLU A 77 -15.93 96.49 -22.00
CA GLU A 77 -15.89 95.49 -20.91
C GLU A 77 -16.81 94.29 -21.17
N PHE A 78 -17.56 94.31 -22.28
CA PHE A 78 -18.45 93.22 -22.67
C PHE A 78 -17.82 92.31 -23.70
N SER A 79 -17.83 91.01 -23.40
CA SER A 79 -17.37 89.99 -24.33
C SER A 79 -18.29 88.77 -24.21
N ALA A 80 -19.37 88.78 -24.99
CA ALA A 80 -20.23 87.60 -25.17
C ALA A 80 -19.41 86.33 -25.56
N PRO A 81 -18.32 86.42 -26.36
CA PRO A 81 -17.43 85.30 -26.58
C PRO A 81 -16.74 84.76 -25.31
N GLU A 82 -16.33 85.62 -24.38
CA GLU A 82 -15.71 85.20 -23.11
C GLU A 82 -16.71 84.53 -22.17
N ILE A 83 -17.94 85.06 -22.07
CA ILE A 83 -19.01 84.44 -21.28
C ILE A 83 -19.31 83.04 -21.83
N ASN A 84 -19.46 82.91 -23.15
CA ASN A 84 -19.72 81.63 -23.81
C ASN A 84 -18.56 80.64 -23.66
N ALA A 85 -17.32 81.10 -23.76
CA ALA A 85 -16.14 80.27 -23.51
C ALA A 85 -16.10 79.78 -22.06
N LYS A 86 -16.46 80.64 -21.10
CA LYS A 86 -16.51 80.28 -19.69
C LYS A 86 -17.64 79.30 -19.38
N ILE A 87 -18.85 79.49 -19.95
CA ILE A 87 -19.94 78.51 -19.87
C ILE A 87 -19.50 77.14 -20.41
N ALA A 88 -18.84 77.11 -21.57
CA ALA A 88 -18.34 75.86 -22.16
C ALA A 88 -17.26 75.19 -21.27
N SER A 89 -16.34 75.99 -20.71
CA SER A 89 -15.31 75.50 -19.79
C SER A 89 -15.93 74.93 -18.50
N THR A 90 -16.87 75.66 -17.89
CA THR A 90 -17.56 75.22 -16.67
C THR A 90 -18.37 73.95 -16.93
N LYS A 91 -19.02 73.84 -18.10
CA LYS A 91 -19.72 72.61 -18.49
C LYS A 91 -18.77 71.41 -18.55
N ALA A 92 -17.65 71.57 -19.25
CA ALA A 92 -16.63 70.51 -19.35
C ALA A 92 -16.08 70.12 -17.98
N GLU A 93 -15.93 71.08 -17.06
CA GLU A 93 -15.46 70.81 -15.70
C GLU A 93 -16.51 70.08 -14.85
N ILE A 94 -17.81 70.41 -14.98
CA ILE A 94 -18.91 69.66 -14.36
C ILE A 94 -18.92 68.21 -14.86
N ASP A 95 -18.87 68.01 -16.18
CA ASP A 95 -18.87 66.68 -16.79
C ASP A 95 -17.65 65.86 -16.36
N SER A 96 -16.47 66.50 -16.32
CA SER A 96 -15.23 65.86 -15.87
C SER A 96 -15.27 65.47 -14.39
N LYS A 97 -15.79 66.33 -13.51
CA LYS A 97 -15.94 66.02 -12.08
C LYS A 97 -16.98 64.92 -11.83
N ARG A 98 -18.12 64.95 -12.55
CA ARG A 98 -19.12 63.89 -12.50
C ARG A 98 -18.55 62.53 -12.90
N ALA A 99 -17.78 62.50 -14.00
CA ALA A 99 -17.11 61.28 -14.45
C ALA A 99 -16.08 60.76 -13.44
N ARG A 100 -15.36 61.67 -12.75
CA ARG A 100 -14.36 61.29 -11.72
C ARG A 100 -15.03 60.70 -10.48
N VAL A 101 -16.13 61.29 -9.99
CA VAL A 101 -16.90 60.73 -8.87
C VAL A 101 -17.47 59.34 -9.21
N ALA A 102 -18.01 59.17 -10.42
CA ALA A 102 -18.51 57.87 -10.86
C ALA A 102 -17.39 56.81 -10.94
N ALA A 103 -16.19 57.20 -11.41
CA ALA A 103 -15.01 56.34 -11.43
C ALA A 103 -14.54 55.97 -10.01
N ASP A 104 -14.55 56.91 -9.06
CA ASP A 104 -14.19 56.66 -7.66
C ASP A 104 -15.15 55.69 -6.98
N ASP A 105 -16.45 55.80 -7.25
CA ASP A 105 -17.46 54.86 -6.74
C ASP A 105 -17.30 53.45 -7.34
N GLU A 106 -17.01 53.36 -8.64
CA GLU A 106 -16.70 52.07 -9.28
C GLU A 106 -15.40 51.48 -8.74
N LEU A 107 -14.38 52.30 -8.51
CA LEU A 107 -13.10 51.88 -7.92
C LEU A 107 -13.32 51.27 -6.53
N LYS A 108 -14.06 51.94 -5.65
CA LYS A 108 -14.39 51.42 -4.30
C LYS A 108 -15.14 50.10 -4.36
N LYS A 109 -16.08 49.97 -5.30
CA LYS A 109 -16.83 48.72 -5.48
C LYS A 109 -15.92 47.58 -5.93
N LEU A 110 -15.11 47.81 -6.97
CA LEU A 110 -14.18 46.79 -7.48
C LEU A 110 -13.14 46.39 -6.44
N GLN A 111 -12.64 47.33 -5.63
CA GLN A 111 -11.75 47.03 -4.50
C GLN A 111 -12.43 46.13 -3.45
N SER A 112 -13.70 46.39 -3.14
CA SER A 112 -14.48 45.56 -2.23
C SER A 112 -14.70 44.15 -2.79
N ASP A 113 -15.05 44.04 -4.07
CA ASP A 113 -15.27 42.77 -4.76
C ASP A 113 -13.96 41.96 -4.76
N ILE A 114 -12.83 42.57 -5.17
CA ILE A 114 -11.51 41.92 -5.15
C ILE A 114 -11.12 41.47 -3.74
N SER A 115 -11.38 42.28 -2.71
CA SER A 115 -11.05 41.92 -1.33
C SER A 115 -11.85 40.71 -0.83
N ALA A 116 -13.12 40.60 -1.23
CA ALA A 116 -13.96 39.45 -0.91
C ALA A 116 -13.42 38.18 -1.58
N GLU A 117 -13.05 38.27 -2.87
CA GLU A 117 -12.47 37.14 -3.60
C GLU A 117 -11.11 36.72 -3.00
N MET A 118 -10.23 37.68 -2.68
CA MET A 118 -8.93 37.42 -2.04
C MET A 118 -9.05 36.67 -0.71
N THR A 119 -10.11 36.90 0.05
CA THR A 119 -10.36 36.17 1.31
C THR A 119 -10.62 34.69 1.05
N ILE A 120 -11.34 34.36 -0.03
CA ILE A 120 -11.60 32.97 -0.43
C ILE A 120 -10.31 32.31 -0.89
N LEU A 121 -9.49 33.01 -1.68
CA LEU A 121 -8.18 32.52 -2.12
C LEU A 121 -7.26 32.20 -0.93
N GLU A 122 -7.20 33.12 0.05
CA GLU A 122 -6.40 32.94 1.26
C GLU A 122 -6.81 31.70 2.06
N ILE A 123 -8.12 31.49 2.24
CA ILE A 123 -8.65 30.30 2.93
C ILE A 123 -8.25 29.03 2.19
N ALA A 124 -8.45 28.99 0.87
CA ALA A 124 -8.14 27.81 0.06
C ALA A 124 -6.65 27.47 0.07
N VAL A 125 -5.76 28.47 -0.01
CA VAL A 125 -4.31 28.25 0.09
C VAL A 125 -3.94 27.71 1.47
N ASN A 126 -4.47 28.30 2.55
CA ASN A 126 -4.17 27.86 3.91
C ASN A 126 -4.67 26.43 4.19
N ASP A 127 -5.89 26.10 3.76
CA ASP A 127 -6.47 24.77 3.92
C ASP A 127 -5.72 23.72 3.07
N GLY A 128 -5.38 24.06 1.83
CA GLY A 128 -4.57 23.21 0.95
C GLY A 128 -3.18 22.92 1.53
N GLN A 129 -2.50 23.95 2.03
CA GLN A 129 -1.19 23.82 2.67
C GLN A 129 -1.27 22.95 3.94
N LYS A 130 -2.35 23.09 4.70
CA LYS A 130 -2.59 22.27 5.90
C LYS A 130 -2.75 20.80 5.55
N VAL A 131 -3.48 20.46 4.49
CA VAL A 131 -3.65 19.07 4.04
C VAL A 131 -2.34 18.48 3.52
N ILE A 132 -1.54 19.26 2.77
CA ILE A 132 -0.20 18.82 2.36
C ILE A 132 0.68 18.54 3.57
N SER A 133 0.66 19.41 4.59
CA SER A 133 1.52 19.27 5.77
C SER A 133 1.02 18.24 6.79
N ASP A 134 -0.16 17.66 6.60
CA ASP A 134 -0.79 16.72 7.53
C ASP A 134 -0.34 15.28 7.22
N ASP A 135 0.40 14.68 8.16
CA ASP A 135 0.94 13.32 8.05
C ASP A 135 -0.14 12.22 8.15
N ALA A 136 -1.36 12.59 8.54
CA ALA A 136 -2.52 11.72 8.66
C ALA A 136 -3.57 11.96 7.55
N ALA A 137 -3.31 12.86 6.59
CA ALA A 137 -4.26 13.16 5.53
C ALA A 137 -4.60 11.92 4.69
N ASP A 138 -5.89 11.64 4.54
CA ASP A 138 -6.40 10.57 3.70
C ASP A 138 -6.88 11.10 2.32
N LEU A 139 -7.32 10.18 1.46
CA LEU A 139 -7.85 10.53 0.14
C LEU A 139 -9.04 11.50 0.22
N ALA A 140 -9.90 11.40 1.24
CA ALA A 140 -11.05 12.29 1.37
C ALA A 140 -10.62 13.72 1.75
N ASN A 141 -9.59 13.86 2.59
CA ASN A 141 -8.99 15.16 2.89
C ASN A 141 -8.38 15.79 1.63
N ILE A 142 -7.63 15.01 0.85
CA ILE A 142 -6.98 15.46 -0.39
C ILE A 142 -8.03 15.86 -1.44
N ASP A 143 -9.07 15.03 -1.63
CA ASP A 143 -10.16 15.30 -2.58
C ASP A 143 -10.91 16.59 -2.24
N SER A 144 -11.20 16.80 -0.94
CA SER A 144 -11.84 18.01 -0.47
C SER A 144 -10.97 19.25 -0.71
N ALA A 145 -9.67 19.17 -0.45
CA ALA A 145 -8.73 20.28 -0.70
C ALA A 145 -8.61 20.60 -2.20
N LEU A 146 -8.54 19.57 -3.06
CA LEU A 146 -8.54 19.75 -4.52
C LEU A 146 -9.81 20.43 -5.02
N GLN A 147 -10.97 20.05 -4.47
CA GLN A 147 -12.24 20.70 -4.83
C GLN A 147 -12.24 22.18 -4.42
N GLN A 148 -11.74 22.50 -3.23
CA GLN A 148 -11.63 23.88 -2.75
C GLN A 148 -10.67 24.71 -3.61
N ILE A 149 -9.50 24.17 -3.96
CA ILE A 149 -8.52 24.85 -4.82
C ILE A 149 -9.10 25.13 -6.21
N ARG A 150 -9.79 24.16 -6.82
CA ARG A 150 -10.43 24.35 -8.13
C ARG A 150 -11.52 25.40 -8.07
N SER A 151 -12.31 25.43 -7.00
CA SER A 151 -13.27 26.51 -6.76
C SER A 151 -12.55 27.86 -6.60
N ALA A 152 -11.45 27.90 -5.86
CA ALA A 152 -10.65 29.12 -5.67
C ALA A 152 -10.05 29.64 -6.99
N MET A 153 -9.69 28.76 -7.93
CA MET A 153 -9.26 29.18 -9.27
C MET A 153 -10.37 29.90 -10.06
N GLU A 154 -11.65 29.55 -9.85
CA GLU A 154 -12.77 30.32 -10.42
C GLU A 154 -12.85 31.72 -9.79
N HIS A 155 -12.65 31.81 -8.47
CA HIS A 155 -12.60 33.09 -7.74
C HIS A 155 -11.39 33.95 -8.16
N LEU A 156 -10.25 33.34 -8.47
CA LEU A 156 -9.07 34.04 -9.01
C LEU A 156 -9.41 34.71 -10.34
N ASN A 157 -10.09 34.00 -11.25
CA ASN A 157 -10.54 34.57 -12.52
C ASN A 157 -11.53 35.74 -12.31
N LEU A 158 -12.43 35.65 -11.32
CA LEU A 158 -13.35 36.75 -10.98
C LEU A 158 -12.59 37.99 -10.47
N ALA A 159 -11.59 37.78 -9.61
CA ALA A 159 -10.73 38.84 -9.09
C ALA A 159 -9.87 39.48 -10.20
N GLU A 160 -9.31 38.69 -11.11
CA GLU A 160 -8.54 39.17 -12.27
C GLU A 160 -9.39 39.99 -13.25
N ASN A 161 -10.64 39.58 -13.49
CA ASN A 161 -11.58 40.35 -14.31
C ASN A 161 -11.94 41.69 -13.66
N SER A 162 -12.13 41.68 -12.34
CA SER A 162 -12.38 42.91 -11.56
C SER A 162 -11.17 43.83 -11.56
N TYR A 163 -9.96 43.27 -11.43
CA TYR A 163 -8.70 43.99 -11.57
C TYR A 163 -8.55 44.63 -12.95
N ARG A 164 -8.87 43.91 -14.05
CA ARG A 164 -8.78 44.46 -15.41
C ARG A 164 -9.64 45.70 -15.58
N ARG A 165 -10.88 45.66 -15.08
CA ARG A 165 -11.78 46.84 -15.07
C ARG A 165 -11.22 47.97 -14.22
N MET A 166 -10.67 47.64 -13.05
CA MET A 166 -10.06 48.59 -12.14
C MET A 166 -8.85 49.31 -12.79
N SER A 167 -8.07 48.58 -13.58
CA SER A 167 -6.88 49.12 -14.28
C SER A 167 -7.21 50.09 -15.42
N GLU A 168 -8.46 50.12 -15.88
CA GLU A 168 -8.93 51.05 -16.91
C GLU A 168 -9.45 52.37 -16.31
N LEU A 169 -9.62 52.44 -14.98
CA LEU A 169 -10.10 53.64 -14.29
C LEU A 169 -8.98 54.69 -14.07
N PRO A 170 -9.31 55.99 -14.13
CA PRO A 170 -8.35 57.05 -13.81
C PRO A 170 -7.87 56.97 -12.36
N ASP A 171 -6.61 57.37 -12.13
CA ASP A 171 -5.98 57.45 -10.79
C ASP A 171 -5.87 56.11 -10.01
N ALA A 172 -6.03 54.96 -10.67
CA ALA A 172 -6.02 53.63 -10.03
C ALA A 172 -4.61 53.00 -9.86
N ASP A 173 -3.57 53.58 -10.45
CA ASP A 173 -2.23 52.97 -10.61
C ASP A 173 -1.63 52.42 -9.30
N ALA A 174 -1.73 53.16 -8.20
CA ALA A 174 -1.14 52.77 -6.92
C ALA A 174 -1.83 51.54 -6.30
N VAL A 175 -3.14 51.39 -6.49
CA VAL A 175 -3.92 50.26 -5.97
C VAL A 175 -3.76 49.04 -6.87
N CYS A 176 -3.68 49.26 -8.18
CA CYS A 176 -3.51 48.19 -9.17
C CYS A 176 -2.22 47.38 -8.93
N SER A 177 -1.11 48.02 -8.57
CA SER A 177 0.16 47.29 -8.34
C SER A 177 0.08 46.27 -7.20
N ASP A 178 -0.46 46.65 -6.02
CA ASP A 178 -0.55 45.74 -4.86
C ASP A 178 -1.55 44.59 -5.10
N VAL A 179 -2.65 44.89 -5.81
CA VAL A 179 -3.63 43.86 -6.19
C VAL A 179 -3.03 42.85 -7.16
N LEU A 180 -2.31 43.32 -8.18
CA LEU A 180 -1.69 42.45 -9.18
C LEU A 180 -0.67 41.50 -8.55
N ASP A 181 0.19 42.01 -7.68
CA ASP A 181 1.20 41.20 -6.99
C ASP A 181 0.55 40.09 -6.14
N LYS A 182 -0.55 40.40 -5.43
CA LYS A 182 -1.31 39.43 -4.63
C LYS A 182 -2.01 38.39 -5.51
N LEU A 183 -2.64 38.79 -6.61
CA LEU A 183 -3.30 37.85 -7.52
C LEU A 183 -2.29 36.91 -8.17
N SER A 184 -1.13 37.42 -8.60
CA SER A 184 -0.04 36.59 -9.13
C SER A 184 0.43 35.59 -8.09
N LYS A 185 0.64 36.03 -6.84
CA LYS A 185 1.06 35.15 -5.74
C LYS A 185 0.04 34.02 -5.50
N TYR A 186 -1.25 34.35 -5.41
CA TYR A 186 -2.29 33.33 -5.23
C TYR A 186 -2.39 32.38 -6.43
N GLY A 187 -2.21 32.87 -7.66
CA GLY A 187 -2.16 32.02 -8.85
C GLY A 187 -1.04 30.99 -8.77
N ASP A 188 0.17 31.42 -8.40
CA ASP A 188 1.34 30.54 -8.25
C ASP A 188 1.14 29.52 -7.11
N GLU A 189 0.64 29.97 -5.95
CA GLU A 189 0.38 29.12 -4.78
C GLU A 189 -0.70 28.07 -5.06
N LEU A 190 -1.84 28.46 -5.66
CA LEU A 190 -2.92 27.54 -6.01
C LEU A 190 -2.48 26.52 -7.07
N GLY A 191 -1.73 26.93 -8.09
CA GLY A 191 -1.22 26.02 -9.12
C GLY A 191 -0.21 25.00 -8.56
N THR A 192 0.67 25.46 -7.66
CA THR A 192 1.63 24.59 -6.97
C THR A 192 0.92 23.59 -6.06
N LEU A 193 -0.05 24.06 -5.28
CA LEU A 193 -0.84 23.22 -4.39
C LEU A 193 -1.71 22.21 -5.15
N GLU A 194 -2.35 22.61 -6.26
CA GLU A 194 -3.13 21.67 -7.08
C GLU A 194 -2.23 20.53 -7.58
N THR A 195 -1.05 20.86 -8.12
CA THR A 195 -0.10 19.86 -8.61
C THR A 195 0.33 18.91 -7.48
N ALA A 196 0.75 19.45 -6.33
CA ALA A 196 1.18 18.65 -5.20
C ALA A 196 0.08 17.72 -4.66
N LEU A 197 -1.16 18.21 -4.59
CA LEU A 197 -2.30 17.40 -4.14
C LEU A 197 -2.70 16.34 -5.17
N VAL A 198 -2.66 16.64 -6.47
CA VAL A 198 -2.93 15.65 -7.54
C VAL A 198 -1.87 14.54 -7.52
N ASP A 199 -0.60 14.89 -7.37
CA ASP A 199 0.50 13.92 -7.27
C ASP A 199 0.30 13.03 -6.03
N ARG A 200 0.02 13.63 -4.86
CA ARG A 200 -0.26 12.89 -3.63
C ARG A 200 -1.49 11.99 -3.74
N GLN A 201 -2.58 12.47 -4.37
CA GLN A 201 -3.80 11.69 -4.62
C GLN A 201 -3.49 10.46 -5.49
N THR A 202 -2.75 10.67 -6.58
CA THR A 202 -2.38 9.62 -7.54
C THR A 202 -1.51 8.56 -6.87
N ASN A 203 -0.46 9.00 -6.17
CA ASN A 203 0.46 8.11 -5.47
C ASN A 203 -0.25 7.32 -4.37
N LEU A 204 -1.13 7.97 -3.58
CA LEU A 204 -1.87 7.31 -2.51
C LEU A 204 -2.92 6.33 -3.06
N THR A 205 -3.52 6.63 -4.22
CA THR A 205 -4.45 5.71 -4.90
C THR A 205 -3.72 4.46 -5.39
N ASN A 206 -2.56 4.64 -6.03
CA ASN A 206 -1.73 3.53 -6.50
C ASN A 206 -1.27 2.66 -5.32
N PHE A 207 -0.71 3.29 -4.28
CA PHE A 207 -0.30 2.62 -3.05
C PHE A 207 -1.43 1.77 -2.46
N ASN A 208 -2.64 2.32 -2.33
CA ASN A 208 -3.77 1.59 -1.77
C ASN A 208 -4.17 0.38 -2.64
N ALA A 209 -4.08 0.50 -3.96
CA ALA A 209 -4.35 -0.61 -4.88
C ALA A 209 -3.30 -1.72 -4.74
N THR A 210 -2.02 -1.36 -4.71
CA THR A 210 -0.89 -2.28 -4.51
C THR A 210 -0.99 -2.97 -3.14
N ALA A 211 -1.27 -2.23 -2.07
CA ALA A 211 -1.45 -2.75 -0.72
C ALA A 211 -2.60 -3.77 -0.64
N LEU A 212 -3.72 -3.47 -1.29
CA LEU A 212 -4.87 -4.38 -1.34
C LEU A 212 -4.50 -5.68 -2.07
N ASN A 213 -3.79 -5.59 -3.20
CA ASN A 213 -3.32 -6.74 -3.95
C ASN A 213 -2.38 -7.61 -3.10
N VAL A 214 -1.35 -7.02 -2.49
CA VAL A 214 -0.41 -7.71 -1.59
C VAL A 214 -1.16 -8.40 -0.45
N LYS A 215 -2.10 -7.71 0.20
CA LYS A 215 -2.91 -8.29 1.28
C LYS A 215 -3.72 -9.50 0.82
N GLN A 216 -4.31 -9.44 -0.38
CA GLN A 216 -5.05 -10.59 -0.95
C GLN A 216 -4.12 -11.77 -1.24
N GLN A 217 -2.93 -11.51 -1.78
CA GLN A 217 -1.91 -12.54 -2.02
C GLN A 217 -1.41 -13.18 -0.72
N LEU A 218 -1.15 -12.38 0.33
CA LEU A 218 -0.75 -12.88 1.64
C LEU A 218 -1.84 -13.76 2.27
N ASN A 219 -3.11 -13.36 2.21
CA ASN A 219 -4.21 -14.20 2.71
C ASN A 219 -4.34 -15.52 1.92
N ALA A 220 -4.11 -15.49 0.61
CA ALA A 220 -4.11 -16.71 -0.21
C ALA A 220 -2.93 -17.63 0.17
N LEU A 221 -1.74 -17.06 0.35
CA LEU A 221 -0.54 -17.78 0.81
C LEU A 221 -0.74 -18.39 2.19
N GLU A 222 -1.37 -17.68 3.12
CA GLU A 222 -1.68 -18.20 4.46
C GLU A 222 -2.57 -19.44 4.38
N ASN A 223 -3.63 -19.39 3.57
CA ASN A 223 -4.51 -20.55 3.35
C ASN A 223 -3.75 -21.73 2.73
N SER A 224 -2.93 -21.48 1.72
CA SER A 224 -2.13 -22.55 1.10
C SER A 224 -1.03 -23.10 2.02
N CYS A 225 -0.45 -22.29 2.91
CA CYS A 225 0.46 -22.78 3.94
C CYS A 225 -0.25 -23.72 4.93
N ASN A 226 -1.48 -23.38 5.33
CA ASN A 226 -2.31 -24.27 6.16
C ASN A 226 -2.57 -25.62 5.46
N GLU A 227 -2.79 -25.60 4.14
CA GLU A 227 -2.99 -26.83 3.35
C GLU A 227 -1.71 -27.68 3.29
N VAL A 228 -0.53 -27.08 3.16
CA VAL A 228 0.76 -27.79 3.18
C VAL A 228 1.01 -28.46 4.52
N GLU A 229 0.68 -27.79 5.63
CA GLU A 229 0.86 -28.36 6.97
C GLU A 229 -0.08 -29.55 7.24
N ALA A 230 -1.22 -29.62 6.56
CA ALA A 230 -2.16 -30.72 6.64
C ALA A 230 -1.93 -31.83 5.58
N ALA A 231 -1.05 -31.58 4.61
CA ALA A 231 -0.78 -32.48 3.50
C ALA A 231 0.12 -33.66 3.91
N ASN A 232 0.11 -34.71 3.09
CA ASN A 232 1.14 -35.75 3.18
C ASN A 232 2.46 -35.26 2.56
N VAL A 233 3.53 -36.04 2.74
CA VAL A 233 4.89 -35.67 2.29
C VAL A 233 4.95 -35.32 0.81
N GLU A 234 4.34 -36.14 -0.05
CA GLU A 234 4.41 -35.96 -1.51
C GLU A 234 3.68 -34.72 -1.99
N SER A 235 2.41 -34.53 -1.58
CA SER A 235 1.64 -33.36 -1.99
C SER A 235 2.13 -32.08 -1.31
N GLY A 236 2.56 -32.16 -0.04
CA GLY A 236 3.12 -31.04 0.71
C GLY A 236 4.39 -30.50 0.06
N LEU A 237 5.36 -31.36 -0.28
CA LEU A 237 6.60 -30.93 -0.93
C LEU A 237 6.36 -30.33 -2.31
N ALA A 238 5.45 -30.90 -3.12
CA ALA A 238 5.10 -30.35 -4.42
C ALA A 238 4.47 -28.95 -4.32
N ASN A 239 3.65 -28.73 -3.29
CA ASN A 239 3.02 -27.44 -3.03
C ASN A 239 4.03 -26.40 -2.51
N CYS A 240 5.01 -26.79 -1.70
CA CYS A 240 6.04 -25.87 -1.19
C CYS A 240 6.80 -25.14 -2.31
N ASP A 241 7.13 -25.83 -3.41
CA ASP A 241 7.86 -25.21 -4.52
C ASP A 241 7.00 -24.21 -5.30
N THR A 242 5.69 -24.45 -5.38
CA THR A 242 4.73 -23.48 -5.93
C THR A 242 4.61 -22.26 -5.01
N LEU A 243 4.50 -22.47 -3.70
CA LEU A 243 4.38 -21.39 -2.73
C LEU A 243 5.65 -20.55 -2.61
N ALA A 244 6.83 -21.15 -2.76
CA ALA A 244 8.09 -20.42 -2.79
C ALA A 244 8.11 -19.38 -3.94
N LYS A 245 7.64 -19.77 -5.13
CA LYS A 245 7.52 -18.83 -6.27
C LYS A 245 6.52 -17.71 -5.98
N ASN A 246 5.37 -18.04 -5.41
CA ASN A 246 4.37 -17.04 -5.05
C ASN A 246 4.89 -16.08 -3.96
N LEU A 247 5.71 -16.56 -3.01
CA LEU A 247 6.39 -15.70 -2.03
C LEU A 247 7.40 -14.78 -2.72
N ASP A 248 8.16 -15.26 -3.71
CA ASP A 248 9.07 -14.39 -4.47
C ASP A 248 8.31 -13.25 -5.18
N GLU A 249 7.15 -13.54 -5.79
CA GLU A 249 6.28 -12.54 -6.40
C GLU A 249 5.76 -11.51 -5.38
N VAL A 250 5.29 -11.98 -4.22
CA VAL A 250 4.82 -11.08 -3.14
C VAL A 250 5.97 -10.24 -2.58
N ARG A 251 7.19 -10.80 -2.50
CA ARG A 251 8.37 -10.05 -2.06
C ARG A 251 8.68 -8.89 -3.00
N ASP A 252 8.54 -9.09 -4.31
CA ASP A 252 8.75 -8.02 -5.28
C ASP A 252 7.65 -6.95 -5.20
N ASN A 253 6.39 -7.36 -5.05
CA ASN A 253 5.27 -6.43 -4.81
C ASN A 253 5.44 -5.63 -3.51
N LEU A 254 6.00 -6.23 -2.45
CA LEU A 254 6.31 -5.54 -1.20
C LEU A 254 7.43 -4.50 -1.35
N LYS A 255 8.41 -4.75 -2.23
CA LYS A 255 9.44 -3.73 -2.55
C LYS A 255 8.82 -2.56 -3.31
N GLU A 256 7.95 -2.84 -4.27
CA GLU A 256 7.19 -1.80 -4.99
C GLU A 256 6.35 -0.98 -4.02
N LEU A 257 5.57 -1.66 -3.16
CA LEU A 257 4.76 -1.02 -2.13
C LEU A 257 5.59 -0.14 -1.19
N LYS A 258 6.81 -0.58 -0.83
CA LYS A 258 7.70 0.22 0.01
C LYS A 258 8.22 1.46 -0.71
N ASN A 259 8.57 1.35 -2.00
CA ASN A 259 8.98 2.52 -2.79
C ASN A 259 7.82 3.52 -2.91
N GLU A 260 6.60 3.04 -3.18
CA GLU A 260 5.39 3.89 -3.23
C GLU A 260 5.13 4.60 -1.88
N ALA A 261 5.34 3.90 -0.75
CA ALA A 261 5.23 4.51 0.58
C ALA A 261 6.31 5.57 0.84
N ASP A 262 7.53 5.35 0.34
CA ASP A 262 8.63 6.31 0.47
C ASP A 262 8.38 7.57 -0.38
N ASP A 263 7.79 7.42 -1.57
CA ASP A 263 7.35 8.54 -2.43
C ASP A 263 6.24 9.38 -1.78
N LEU A 264 5.45 8.78 -0.89
CA LEU A 264 4.43 9.47 -0.09
C LEU A 264 5.00 10.14 1.16
N GLY A 265 6.28 9.88 1.49
CA GLY A 265 7.14 10.59 2.44
C GLY A 265 6.47 11.00 3.75
N GLU A 266 5.82 12.17 3.73
CA GLU A 266 5.18 12.81 4.87
C GLU A 266 4.01 12.01 5.45
N LEU A 267 3.37 11.13 4.69
CA LEU A 267 2.29 10.28 5.20
C LEU A 267 2.82 9.11 6.02
N LYS A 268 2.32 8.99 7.26
CA LYS A 268 2.70 7.88 8.16
C LYS A 268 2.02 6.56 7.82
N ALA A 269 0.71 6.60 7.57
CA ALA A 269 -0.10 5.40 7.41
C ALA A 269 0.39 4.46 6.27
N PRO A 270 0.84 4.94 5.10
CA PRO A 270 1.41 4.10 4.06
C PRO A 270 2.66 3.32 4.52
N ASN A 271 3.57 4.00 5.22
CA ASN A 271 4.79 3.37 5.72
C ASN A 271 4.49 2.31 6.79
N GLU A 272 3.62 2.63 7.74
CA GLU A 272 3.19 1.67 8.78
C GLU A 272 2.49 0.44 8.18
N LEU A 273 1.64 0.65 7.16
CA LEU A 273 0.96 -0.46 6.47
C LEU A 273 1.96 -1.34 5.70
N ALA A 274 2.91 -0.74 4.98
CA ALA A 274 3.94 -1.48 4.25
C ALA A 274 4.81 -2.32 5.20
N GLU A 275 5.19 -1.77 6.36
CA GLU A 275 5.92 -2.50 7.39
C GLU A 275 5.09 -3.66 7.97
N SER A 276 3.81 -3.42 8.31
CA SER A 276 2.94 -4.47 8.83
C SER A 276 2.72 -5.62 7.84
N LEU A 277 2.53 -5.32 6.55
CA LEU A 277 2.39 -6.36 5.53
C LEU A 277 3.71 -7.14 5.33
N LYS A 278 4.85 -6.47 5.46
CA LYS A 278 6.15 -7.13 5.43
C LYS A 278 6.36 -8.07 6.62
N GLU A 279 5.97 -7.68 7.83
CA GLU A 279 6.04 -8.56 9.00
C GLU A 279 5.20 -9.83 8.81
N ILE A 280 4.00 -9.70 8.23
CA ILE A 280 3.15 -10.85 7.89
C ILE A 280 3.84 -11.75 6.86
N PHE A 281 4.44 -11.15 5.83
CA PHE A 281 5.21 -11.89 4.83
C PHE A 281 6.38 -12.66 5.45
N ASP A 282 7.21 -12.01 6.28
CA ASP A 282 8.37 -12.62 6.91
C ASP A 282 7.95 -13.82 7.79
N ALA A 283 6.84 -13.68 8.52
CA ALA A 283 6.27 -14.77 9.32
C ALA A 283 5.77 -15.95 8.47
N LEU A 284 5.12 -15.67 7.33
CA LEU A 284 4.68 -16.71 6.40
C LEU A 284 5.85 -17.42 5.71
N GLU A 285 6.90 -16.68 5.35
CA GLU A 285 8.13 -17.25 4.78
C GLU A 285 8.82 -18.19 5.78
N GLU A 286 9.01 -17.75 7.03
CA GLU A 286 9.59 -18.59 8.09
C GLU A 286 8.76 -19.87 8.30
N ARG A 287 7.43 -19.72 8.34
CA ARG A 287 6.49 -20.82 8.55
C ARG A 287 6.54 -21.83 7.40
N LEU A 288 6.55 -21.37 6.14
CA LEU A 288 6.67 -22.26 4.98
C LEU A 288 8.01 -23.02 4.98
N ASN A 289 9.11 -22.33 5.29
CA ASN A 289 10.42 -22.96 5.38
C ASN A 289 10.45 -24.06 6.45
N LYS A 290 9.87 -23.78 7.62
CA LYS A 290 9.74 -24.77 8.70
C LYS A 290 8.86 -25.96 8.30
N ALA A 291 7.74 -25.71 7.60
CA ALA A 291 6.88 -26.78 7.08
C ALA A 291 7.64 -27.66 6.07
N LYS A 292 8.36 -27.05 5.13
CA LYS A 292 9.21 -27.76 4.16
C LYS A 292 10.29 -28.62 4.84
N ASP A 293 10.97 -28.08 5.84
CA ASP A 293 11.98 -28.83 6.62
C ASP A 293 11.37 -30.04 7.35
N ASN A 294 10.18 -29.88 7.92
CA ASN A 294 9.46 -30.99 8.57
C ASN A 294 9.07 -32.07 7.56
N LEU A 295 8.57 -31.69 6.39
CA LEU A 295 8.23 -32.63 5.32
C LEU A 295 9.46 -33.38 4.80
N LEU A 296 10.61 -32.71 4.68
CA LEU A 296 11.87 -33.36 4.29
C LEU A 296 12.35 -34.37 5.33
N LYS A 297 12.24 -34.04 6.62
CA LYS A 297 12.54 -35.00 7.71
C LYS A 297 11.59 -36.20 7.66
N GLN A 298 10.29 -35.95 7.45
CA GLN A 298 9.30 -37.01 7.34
C GLN A 298 9.56 -37.91 6.14
N LYS A 299 9.97 -37.32 5.01
CA LYS A 299 10.39 -38.08 3.82
C LYS A 299 11.57 -39.00 4.11
N SER A 300 12.59 -38.51 4.82
CA SER A 300 13.74 -39.33 5.19
C SER A 300 13.35 -40.50 6.10
N VAL A 301 12.37 -40.31 7.00
CA VAL A 301 11.83 -41.40 7.83
C VAL A 301 11.10 -42.41 6.96
N GLU A 302 10.22 -41.95 6.05
CA GLU A 302 9.49 -42.83 5.12
C GLU A 302 10.44 -43.64 4.22
N ASP A 303 11.48 -43.00 3.67
CA ASP A 303 12.48 -43.63 2.80
C ASP A 303 13.31 -44.68 3.57
N ASN A 304 13.68 -44.40 4.83
CA ASN A 304 14.40 -45.34 5.69
C ASN A 304 13.57 -46.57 6.03
N VAL A 305 12.30 -46.38 6.44
CA VAL A 305 11.39 -47.48 6.76
C VAL A 305 11.16 -48.37 5.53
N ASP A 306 10.92 -47.76 4.37
CA ASP A 306 10.74 -48.54 3.13
C ASP A 306 12.01 -49.31 2.76
N HIS A 307 13.19 -48.68 2.88
CA HIS A 307 14.47 -49.35 2.63
C HIS A 307 14.71 -50.54 3.57
N GLU A 308 14.52 -50.37 4.87
CA GLU A 308 14.71 -51.46 5.85
C GLU A 308 13.74 -52.62 5.61
N LEU A 309 12.47 -52.33 5.28
CA LEU A 309 11.49 -53.36 4.92
C LEU A 309 11.86 -54.07 3.61
N ASN A 310 12.37 -53.35 2.61
CA ASN A 310 12.84 -53.95 1.36
C ASN A 310 14.04 -54.87 1.60
N VAL A 311 15.04 -54.44 2.37
CA VAL A 311 16.23 -55.26 2.69
C VAL A 311 15.82 -56.52 3.47
N ALA A 312 14.95 -56.39 4.47
CA ALA A 312 14.47 -57.53 5.24
C ALA A 312 13.70 -58.53 4.36
N GLN A 313 12.90 -58.03 3.42
CA GLN A 313 12.20 -58.86 2.46
C GLN A 313 13.18 -59.61 1.54
N GLU A 314 14.18 -58.93 0.98
CA GLU A 314 15.20 -59.57 0.12
C GLU A 314 16.02 -60.64 0.88
N GLU A 315 16.39 -60.37 2.14
CA GLU A 315 17.07 -61.35 3.00
C GLU A 315 16.18 -62.59 3.25
N LEU A 316 14.89 -62.37 3.54
CA LEU A 316 13.94 -63.46 3.78
C LEU A 316 13.70 -64.30 2.51
N GLU A 317 13.47 -63.67 1.36
CA GLU A 317 13.32 -64.35 0.07
C GLU A 317 14.57 -65.19 -0.28
N ALA A 318 15.77 -64.71 0.08
CA ALA A 318 17.00 -65.47 -0.10
C ALA A 318 17.06 -66.72 0.81
N PHE A 319 16.57 -66.63 2.05
CA PHE A 319 16.44 -67.78 2.94
C PHE A 319 15.39 -68.78 2.46
N GLU A 320 14.22 -68.31 2.03
CA GLU A 320 13.18 -69.17 1.45
C GLU A 320 13.73 -69.96 0.25
N ALA A 321 14.43 -69.29 -0.68
CA ALA A 321 15.08 -69.94 -1.81
C ALA A 321 16.19 -70.91 -1.38
N LYS A 322 16.96 -70.57 -0.33
CA LYS A 322 18.00 -71.45 0.20
C LYS A 322 17.43 -72.76 0.73
N TYR A 323 16.28 -72.71 1.42
CA TYR A 323 15.65 -73.86 2.07
C TYR A 323 14.66 -74.65 1.20
N GLU A 324 14.67 -74.46 -0.12
CA GLU A 324 14.00 -75.38 -1.06
C GLU A 324 14.50 -76.84 -0.95
N SER A 325 15.69 -77.03 -0.37
CA SER A 325 16.27 -78.34 -0.07
C SER A 325 16.97 -78.33 1.31
N PRO A 326 16.94 -79.45 2.06
CA PRO A 326 17.59 -79.56 3.36
C PRO A 326 19.08 -79.19 3.32
N LYS A 327 19.57 -78.63 4.44
CA LYS A 327 20.97 -78.22 4.61
C LYS A 327 21.67 -79.05 5.66
N GLU A 328 23.00 -79.08 5.59
CA GLU A 328 23.81 -79.66 6.65
C GLU A 328 23.60 -78.91 7.96
N LEU A 329 23.55 -79.63 9.09
CA LEU A 329 23.26 -79.08 10.42
C LEU A 329 24.10 -77.85 10.77
N ALA A 330 25.40 -77.86 10.47
CA ALA A 330 26.28 -76.73 10.77
C ALA A 330 25.86 -75.44 10.03
N THR A 331 25.36 -75.57 8.80
CA THR A 331 24.80 -74.44 8.04
C THR A 331 23.45 -74.02 8.60
N ALA A 332 22.59 -74.99 8.95
CA ALA A 332 21.27 -74.73 9.54
C ALA A 332 21.33 -73.99 10.88
N VAL A 333 22.30 -74.33 11.74
CA VAL A 333 22.52 -73.64 13.02
C VAL A 333 22.93 -72.17 12.81
N GLU A 334 23.82 -71.89 11.86
CA GLU A 334 24.24 -70.51 11.57
C GLU A 334 23.12 -69.71 10.92
N ASP A 335 22.38 -70.32 9.99
CA ASP A 335 21.22 -69.69 9.35
C ASP A 335 20.10 -69.37 10.35
N LEU A 336 19.84 -70.27 11.31
CA LEU A 336 18.88 -70.05 12.39
C LEU A 336 19.28 -68.85 13.24
N LYS A 337 20.58 -68.66 13.49
CA LYS A 337 21.09 -67.47 14.18
C LYS A 337 20.85 -66.21 13.36
N GLN A 338 21.15 -66.23 12.06
CA GLN A 338 20.92 -65.10 11.16
C GLN A 338 19.43 -64.75 11.01
N LEU A 339 18.55 -65.76 10.92
CA LEU A 339 17.09 -65.56 10.88
C LEU A 339 16.56 -64.96 12.19
N ASN A 340 17.11 -65.36 13.34
CA ASN A 340 16.78 -64.74 14.63
C ASN A 340 17.26 -63.29 14.71
N GLU A 341 18.46 -62.98 14.20
CA GLU A 341 18.96 -61.60 14.08
C GLU A 341 18.07 -60.76 13.15
N LEU A 342 17.59 -61.33 12.03
CA LEU A 342 16.64 -60.69 11.13
C LEU A 342 15.28 -60.46 11.81
N ASN A 343 14.78 -61.42 12.59
CA ASN A 343 13.52 -61.29 13.35
C ASN A 343 13.56 -60.10 14.32
N VAL A 344 14.67 -59.98 15.07
CA VAL A 344 14.91 -58.83 15.96
C VAL A 344 14.92 -57.53 15.15
N ARG A 345 15.68 -57.49 14.05
CA ARG A 345 15.79 -56.30 13.19
C ARG A 345 14.43 -55.85 12.64
N ILE A 346 13.62 -56.75 12.09
CA ILE A 346 12.26 -56.45 11.60
C ILE A 346 11.38 -55.92 12.75
N GLY A 347 11.56 -56.45 13.96
CA GLY A 347 10.87 -55.97 15.16
C GLY A 347 11.25 -54.55 15.59
N GLU A 348 12.49 -54.12 15.31
CA GLU A 348 13.03 -52.82 15.66
C GLU A 348 12.74 -51.72 14.61
N ILE A 349 12.27 -52.08 13.41
CA ILE A 349 11.87 -51.11 12.38
C ILE A 349 10.77 -50.20 12.93
N ASN A 350 11.11 -48.92 13.13
CA ASN A 350 10.21 -47.94 13.72
C ASN A 350 9.26 -47.36 12.68
N VAL A 351 8.11 -48.01 12.54
CA VAL A 351 7.02 -47.56 11.66
C VAL A 351 6.20 -46.44 12.31
N ASP A 352 6.21 -46.33 13.64
CA ASP A 352 5.33 -45.43 14.38
C ASP A 352 5.70 -43.94 14.20
N ASP A 353 6.95 -43.66 13.82
CA ASP A 353 7.44 -42.32 13.46
C ASP A 353 6.89 -41.80 12.11
N VAL A 354 6.20 -42.66 11.34
CA VAL A 354 5.53 -42.24 10.10
C VAL A 354 4.23 -41.49 10.41
N VAL A 355 4.20 -40.18 10.16
CA VAL A 355 3.07 -39.30 10.48
C VAL A 355 1.86 -39.54 9.57
N ASP A 356 2.08 -39.82 8.28
CA ASP A 356 0.98 -40.17 7.37
C ASP A 356 0.39 -41.52 7.77
N ARG A 357 -0.82 -41.48 8.35
CA ARG A 357 -1.52 -42.66 8.87
C ARG A 357 -1.79 -43.72 7.81
N GLN A 358 -2.00 -43.35 6.54
CA GLN A 358 -2.21 -44.33 5.47
C GLN A 358 -0.90 -45.05 5.14
N LYS A 359 0.22 -44.32 5.03
CA LYS A 359 1.54 -44.92 4.81
C LYS A 359 1.99 -45.74 6.02
N GLN A 360 1.84 -45.21 7.23
CA GLN A 360 2.11 -45.93 8.49
C GLN A 360 1.38 -47.27 8.52
N ASN A 361 0.07 -47.30 8.28
CA ASN A 361 -0.69 -48.55 8.24
C ASN A 361 -0.18 -49.55 7.18
N ARG A 362 0.28 -49.05 6.01
CA ARG A 362 0.86 -49.90 4.96
C ARG A 362 2.19 -50.51 5.41
N PHE A 363 3.08 -49.70 5.96
CA PHE A 363 4.36 -50.16 6.49
C PHE A 363 4.17 -51.14 7.66
N THR A 364 3.22 -50.88 8.56
CA THR A 364 2.90 -51.78 9.68
C THR A 364 2.42 -53.13 9.16
N LYS A 365 1.48 -53.13 8.20
CA LYS A 365 0.99 -54.36 7.57
C LYS A 365 2.12 -55.14 6.90
N ARG A 366 2.99 -54.45 6.15
CA ARG A 366 4.13 -55.07 5.47
C ARG A 366 5.14 -55.66 6.45
N ARG A 367 5.47 -54.94 7.53
CA ARG A 367 6.33 -55.44 8.61
C ARG A 367 5.75 -56.68 9.27
N ASP A 368 4.45 -56.66 9.57
CA ASP A 368 3.77 -57.78 10.22
C ASP A 368 3.66 -58.99 9.27
N GLU A 369 3.46 -58.77 7.97
CA GLU A 369 3.53 -59.82 6.94
C GLU A 369 4.93 -60.47 6.87
N LEU A 370 6.00 -59.67 6.88
CA LEU A 370 7.38 -60.19 6.92
C LEU A 370 7.67 -60.99 8.19
N LYS A 371 7.15 -60.57 9.35
CA LYS A 371 7.27 -61.35 10.59
C LYS A 371 6.56 -62.70 10.48
N CYS A 372 5.35 -62.74 9.94
CA CYS A 372 4.63 -64.00 9.74
C CYS A 372 5.39 -64.95 8.81
N LEU A 373 5.86 -64.47 7.66
CA LEU A 373 6.65 -65.28 6.72
C LEU A 373 7.96 -65.78 7.36
N LEU A 374 8.63 -64.93 8.14
CA LEU A 374 9.82 -65.33 8.87
C LEU A 374 9.52 -66.40 9.93
N GLU A 375 8.43 -66.28 10.69
CA GLU A 375 8.01 -67.30 11.67
C GLU A 375 7.67 -68.64 11.00
N GLU A 376 7.11 -68.63 9.79
CA GLU A 376 6.82 -69.82 8.99
C GLU A 376 8.09 -70.59 8.61
N LEU A 377 9.22 -69.89 8.40
CA LEU A 377 10.51 -70.51 8.12
C LEU A 377 11.31 -70.84 9.40
N LEU A 378 11.28 -69.95 10.39
CA LEU A 378 12.06 -70.05 11.62
C LEU A 378 11.59 -71.22 12.49
N THR A 379 10.28 -71.36 12.72
CA THR A 379 9.73 -72.35 13.66
C THR A 379 10.04 -73.81 13.27
N PRO A 380 9.86 -74.23 12.00
CA PRO A 380 10.26 -75.57 11.57
C PRO A 380 11.76 -75.80 11.68
N LEU A 381 12.57 -74.82 11.26
CA LEU A 381 14.03 -74.93 11.29
C LEU A 381 14.56 -75.06 12.72
N GLU A 382 14.02 -74.30 13.67
CA GLU A 382 14.34 -74.43 15.10
C GLU A 382 14.07 -75.83 15.63
N LYS A 383 12.92 -76.41 15.26
CA LYS A 383 12.55 -77.75 15.66
C LYS A 383 13.48 -78.80 15.04
N ASP A 384 13.78 -78.67 13.75
CA ASP A 384 14.63 -79.61 13.03
C ASP A 384 16.08 -79.57 13.53
N VAL A 385 16.64 -78.38 13.74
CA VAL A 385 17.98 -78.19 14.32
C VAL A 385 18.06 -78.74 15.73
N ALA A 386 17.07 -78.46 16.59
CA ALA A 386 17.05 -79.01 17.95
C ALA A 386 16.99 -80.54 17.95
N GLY A 387 16.14 -81.12 17.09
CA GLY A 387 16.02 -82.57 16.95
C GLY A 387 17.31 -83.24 16.46
N GLU A 388 17.99 -82.67 15.47
CA GLU A 388 19.29 -83.19 15.00
C GLU A 388 20.41 -83.03 16.04
N GLN A 389 20.42 -81.92 16.79
CA GLN A 389 21.36 -81.73 17.89
C GLN A 389 21.15 -82.74 19.03
N ASP A 390 19.90 -83.06 19.36
CA ASP A 390 19.56 -84.10 20.34
C ASP A 390 20.05 -85.48 19.90
N ILE A 391 19.85 -85.83 18.62
CA ILE A 391 20.36 -87.08 18.04
C ILE A 391 21.89 -87.13 18.10
N LEU A 392 22.58 -86.03 17.78
CA LEU A 392 24.05 -85.96 17.89
C LEU A 392 24.54 -86.07 19.33
N ALA A 393 23.83 -85.45 20.28
CA ALA A 393 24.15 -85.56 21.70
C ALA A 393 23.95 -87.00 22.21
N GLU A 394 22.87 -87.66 21.80
CA GLU A 394 22.63 -89.07 22.09
C GLU A 394 23.71 -89.97 21.48
N LEU A 395 24.11 -89.71 20.23
CA LEU A 395 25.19 -90.45 19.56
C LEU A 395 26.55 -90.24 20.23
N HIS A 396 26.86 -89.01 20.65
CA HIS A 396 28.06 -88.71 21.44
C HIS A 396 28.05 -89.41 22.81
N ASN A 397 26.89 -89.46 23.48
CA ASN A 397 26.73 -90.18 24.73
C ASN A 397 26.91 -91.69 24.53
N LEU A 398 26.30 -92.28 23.52
CA LEU A 398 26.47 -93.70 23.17
C LEU A 398 27.93 -94.02 22.83
N LEU A 399 28.62 -93.14 22.09
CA LEU A 399 30.06 -93.29 21.81
C LEU A 399 30.91 -93.18 23.08
N ALA A 400 30.59 -92.27 24.00
CA ALA A 400 31.29 -92.15 25.27
C ALA A 400 31.06 -93.37 26.17
N GLU A 401 29.82 -93.86 26.25
CA GLU A 401 29.47 -95.11 26.94
C GLU A 401 30.21 -96.31 26.32
N LEU A 402 30.26 -96.41 24.98
CA LEU A 402 30.99 -97.46 24.26
C LEU A 402 32.50 -97.38 24.48
N ASN A 403 33.09 -96.18 24.44
CA ASN A 403 34.50 -95.96 24.78
C ASN A 403 34.80 -96.37 26.22
N SER A 404 33.91 -96.05 27.16
CA SER A 404 34.03 -96.49 28.57
C SER A 404 33.98 -98.01 28.71
N ILE A 405 33.08 -98.69 28.00
CA ILE A 405 33.04 -100.17 27.94
C ILE A 405 34.36 -100.71 27.33
N SER A 406 34.87 -100.10 26.26
CA SER A 406 36.16 -100.48 25.65
C SER A 406 37.33 -100.30 26.62
N ASP A 407 37.38 -99.18 27.35
CA ASP A 407 38.42 -98.90 28.35
C ASP A 407 38.37 -99.91 29.50
N LYS A 408 37.16 -100.25 29.99
CA LYS A 408 36.95 -101.32 30.98
C LYS A 408 37.38 -102.69 30.45
N ALA A 409 37.10 -103.00 29.19
CA ALA A 409 37.52 -104.25 28.54
C ALA A 409 39.05 -104.36 28.47
N MET A 410 39.74 -103.30 28.02
CA MET A 410 41.20 -103.25 27.97
C MET A 410 41.84 -103.33 29.36
N ALA A 411 41.22 -102.75 30.39
CA ALA A 411 41.70 -102.85 31.77
C ALA A 411 41.63 -104.29 32.34
N ILE A 412 40.61 -105.06 31.95
CA ILE A 412 40.46 -106.49 32.30
C ILE A 412 41.48 -107.35 31.53
N GLU A 413 41.77 -107.02 30.26
CA GLU A 413 42.79 -107.73 29.47
C GLU A 413 44.23 -107.47 29.98
N GLY A 414 44.45 -106.34 30.66
CA GLY A 414 45.74 -105.96 31.25
C GLY A 414 46.02 -106.50 32.67
N SER A 415 45.03 -107.04 33.38
CA SER A 415 45.23 -107.70 34.68
C SER A 415 45.65 -109.15 34.44
N SER A 416 46.85 -109.56 34.90
CA SER A 416 47.39 -110.91 34.65
C SER A 416 47.13 -111.92 35.77
N ASP A 417 46.18 -111.65 36.67
CA ASP A 417 45.89 -112.50 37.84
C ASP A 417 44.48 -113.11 37.70
N GLY A 418 44.39 -114.18 36.90
CA GLY A 418 43.17 -114.92 36.57
C GLY A 418 42.46 -115.55 37.77
N ASN A 419 41.75 -114.72 38.54
CA ASN A 419 40.90 -115.09 39.66
C ASN A 419 39.45 -114.62 39.41
N GLY A 420 38.48 -115.21 40.12
CA GLY A 420 37.02 -115.04 39.88
C GLY A 420 36.47 -113.60 39.90
N GLU A 421 37.28 -112.60 40.23
CA GLU A 421 36.96 -111.17 40.12
C GLU A 421 36.96 -110.69 38.65
N GLU A 422 37.83 -111.23 37.78
CA GLU A 422 37.82 -110.95 36.33
C GLU A 422 36.56 -111.50 35.65
N LEU A 423 36.12 -112.70 36.03
CA LEU A 423 34.88 -113.31 35.52
C LEU A 423 33.64 -112.51 35.94
N ALA A 424 33.61 -111.97 37.16
CA ALA A 424 32.53 -111.10 37.62
C ALA A 424 32.53 -109.75 36.88
N ASN A 425 33.72 -109.19 36.63
CA ASN A 425 33.87 -107.96 35.86
C ASN A 425 33.48 -108.13 34.38
N LEU A 426 33.81 -109.28 33.76
CA LEU A 426 33.39 -109.63 32.41
C LEU A 426 31.87 -109.83 32.29
N SER A 427 31.25 -110.49 33.28
CA SER A 427 29.79 -110.65 33.31
C SER A 427 29.09 -109.29 33.39
N LYS A 428 29.58 -108.40 34.27
CA LYS A 428 29.03 -107.06 34.43
C LYS A 428 29.23 -106.18 33.19
N LEU A 429 30.35 -106.34 32.50
CA LEU A 429 30.62 -105.66 31.23
C LEU A 429 29.69 -106.16 30.10
N GLY A 430 29.40 -107.47 30.07
CA GLY A 430 28.41 -108.05 29.16
C GLY A 430 27.00 -107.49 29.39
N ASP A 431 26.58 -107.37 30.66
CA ASP A 431 25.29 -106.77 31.02
C ASP A 431 25.21 -105.29 30.63
N GLU A 432 26.30 -104.52 30.79
CA GLU A 432 26.38 -103.10 30.37
C GLU A 432 26.32 -102.96 28.83
N PHE A 433 26.99 -103.85 28.08
CA PHE A 433 26.96 -103.86 26.62
C PHE A 433 25.60 -104.27 26.05
N ASP A 434 24.95 -105.28 26.64
CA ASP A 434 23.61 -105.69 26.26
C ASP A 434 22.56 -104.62 26.58
N ALA A 435 22.73 -103.85 27.66
CA ALA A 435 21.88 -102.70 27.96
C ALA A 435 22.02 -101.59 26.91
N LEU A 436 23.23 -101.34 26.42
CA LEU A 436 23.54 -100.32 25.41
C LEU A 436 23.01 -100.72 24.02
N LYS A 437 23.10 -102.01 23.67
CA LYS A 437 22.58 -102.58 22.41
C LYS A 437 21.06 -102.51 22.26
N ASN A 438 20.33 -102.44 23.38
CA ASN A 438 18.87 -102.47 23.40
C ASN A 438 18.22 -101.08 23.61
N ARG A 439 19.02 -100.00 23.67
CA ARG A 439 18.55 -98.61 23.52
C ARG A 439 18.51 -98.26 22.04
#